data_AF-A0A4Q7LL44-F1
#
_entry.id   AF-A0A4Q7LL44-F1
#
_cell.length_a   1.000
_cell.length_b   1.000
_cell.length_c   1.000
_cell.angle_alpha   90.00
_cell.angle_beta   90.00
_cell.angle_gamma   90.00
#
_symmetry.space_group_name_H-M   'P 1'
#
loop_
_entity.id
_entity.type
_entity.pdbx_description
1 polymer ?
#
loop_
_entity_poly.entity_id
_entity_poly.type
_entity_poly.pdbx_seq_one_letter_code
_entity_poly.pdbx_strand_id
1 'polypeptide(L)'
;MTPPRSTPGWAVRLGVWLGVLLGVTALPARAACGDTLPQPGRAVIAANGLQLAHAPTVWPLPVGEPFGLDIELCGTAAALLQVEADMPAHRHGLNYRVQLRQTAPGRYRADGLLLHMPGRWRLLFDLGPAQSPQRLVRSVDVD
;
A
#
# COMPACT_ATOMS: atom_id res chain seq x y z
N MET A 1 61.92 -56.36 43.54
CA MET A 1 61.04 -55.74 44.55
C MET A 1 60.98 -54.24 44.26
N THR A 2 59.77 -53.69 44.25
CA THR A 2 59.23 -52.30 44.21
C THR A 2 60.18 -51.10 44.49
N PRO A 3 59.84 -49.81 44.22
CA PRO A 3 58.70 -49.19 43.51
C PRO A 3 59.13 -47.97 42.61
N PRO A 4 58.42 -46.82 42.47
CA PRO A 4 58.05 -46.27 41.16
C PRO A 4 58.73 -44.91 40.87
N ARG A 5 58.47 -44.32 39.70
CA ARG A 5 58.47 -42.85 39.58
C ARG A 5 57.53 -42.36 38.48
N SER A 6 56.59 -41.56 38.94
CA SER A 6 55.63 -40.72 38.23
C SER A 6 56.29 -39.75 37.25
N THR A 7 55.62 -39.46 36.14
CA THR A 7 55.79 -38.20 35.41
C THR A 7 54.44 -37.52 35.16
N PRO A 8 54.40 -36.17 35.23
CA PRO A 8 53.17 -35.40 35.22
C PRO A 8 52.79 -34.95 33.80
N GLY A 9 51.53 -34.55 33.69
CA GLY A 9 50.90 -34.23 32.43
C GLY A 9 51.31 -32.91 31.80
N TRP A 10 50.93 -32.79 30.54
CA TRP A 10 50.64 -31.53 29.88
C TRP A 10 49.51 -31.80 28.90
N ALA A 11 48.32 -31.36 29.26
CA ALA A 11 47.19 -31.29 28.36
C ALA A 11 47.29 -29.97 27.60
N VAL A 12 47.50 -30.03 26.28
CA VAL A 12 47.24 -28.90 25.39
C VAL A 12 46.00 -29.26 24.60
N ARG A 13 44.86 -28.68 25.01
CA ARG A 13 43.63 -28.73 24.22
C ARG A 13 43.70 -27.62 23.16
N LEU A 14 43.98 -28.00 21.92
CA LEU A 14 43.74 -27.15 20.76
C LEU A 14 42.23 -26.95 20.58
N GLY A 15 41.74 -25.76 20.91
CA GLY A 15 40.38 -25.34 20.59
C GLY A 15 40.30 -24.95 19.12
N VAL A 16 39.61 -25.77 18.32
CA VAL A 16 39.20 -25.42 16.95
C VAL A 16 38.00 -24.50 17.04
N TRP A 17 38.18 -23.22 16.71
CA TRP A 17 37.08 -22.27 16.58
C TRP A 17 36.44 -22.44 15.21
N LEU A 18 35.32 -23.15 15.15
CA LEU A 18 34.47 -23.23 13.97
C LEU A 18 33.63 -21.94 13.92
N GLY A 19 34.07 -20.95 13.14
CA GLY A 19 33.30 -19.73 12.88
C GLY A 19 32.07 -20.06 12.02
N VAL A 20 30.89 -20.07 12.62
CA VAL A 20 29.61 -20.18 11.90
C VAL A 20 29.31 -18.83 11.24
N LEU A 21 29.58 -18.72 9.94
CA LEU A 21 29.09 -17.63 9.09
C LEU A 21 27.59 -17.85 8.83
N LEU A 22 26.74 -17.25 9.66
CA LEU A 22 25.31 -17.11 9.40
C LEU A 22 25.12 -16.13 8.23
N GLY A 23 25.03 -16.66 7.01
CA GLY A 23 24.63 -15.89 5.83
C GLY A 23 23.17 -15.45 5.96
N VAL A 24 22.93 -14.18 6.26
CA VAL A 24 21.59 -13.58 6.22
C VAL A 24 21.23 -13.36 4.75
N THR A 25 20.44 -14.27 4.18
CA THR A 25 19.82 -14.06 2.87
C THR A 25 18.67 -13.07 3.03
N ALA A 26 18.87 -11.81 2.64
CA ALA A 26 17.80 -10.83 2.57
C ALA A 26 16.84 -11.21 1.43
N LEU A 27 15.66 -11.71 1.77
CA LEU A 27 14.58 -11.90 0.80
C LEU A 27 14.13 -10.50 0.32
N PRO A 28 13.91 -10.29 -1.00
CA PRO A 28 13.35 -9.04 -1.47
C PRO A 28 11.95 -8.89 -0.88
N ALA A 29 11.76 -7.87 -0.05
CA ALA A 29 10.43 -7.46 0.38
C ALA A 29 9.66 -7.08 -0.89
N ARG A 30 8.57 -7.80 -1.18
CA ARG A 30 7.61 -7.29 -2.17
C ARG A 30 7.06 -5.99 -1.61
N ALA A 31 7.22 -4.89 -2.35
CA ALA A 31 6.59 -3.62 -2.00
C ALA A 31 5.10 -3.87 -1.76
N ALA A 32 4.59 -3.43 -0.61
CA ALA A 32 3.19 -3.51 -0.31
C ALA A 32 2.41 -2.55 -1.22
N CYS A 33 1.12 -2.82 -1.39
CA CYS A 33 0.28 -2.01 -2.26
C CYS A 33 0.30 -0.55 -1.82
N GLY A 34 0.69 0.35 -2.72
CA GLY A 34 0.74 1.79 -2.45
C GLY A 34 1.98 2.29 -1.73
N ASP A 35 3.00 1.47 -1.48
CA ASP A 35 4.22 1.93 -0.78
C ASP A 35 4.90 3.12 -1.46
N THR A 36 4.69 3.24 -2.77
CA THR A 36 5.19 4.33 -3.62
C THR A 36 4.34 5.61 -3.58
N LEU A 37 3.15 5.57 -3.00
CA LEU A 37 2.26 6.72 -2.91
C LEU A 37 2.60 7.60 -1.70
N PRO A 38 2.46 8.93 -1.82
CA PRO A 38 2.81 9.87 -0.77
C PRO A 38 1.93 9.70 0.48
N GLN A 39 2.50 10.06 1.63
CA GLN A 39 1.80 10.26 2.90
C GLN A 39 1.85 11.75 3.23
N PRO A 40 0.94 12.28 4.09
CA PRO A 40 -0.20 11.61 4.73
C PRO A 40 -1.40 11.37 3.79
N GLY A 41 -2.41 10.64 4.28
CA GLY A 41 -3.69 10.44 3.56
C GLY A 41 -3.73 9.23 2.63
N ARG A 42 -2.63 8.48 2.54
CA ARG A 42 -2.61 7.21 1.81
C ARG A 42 -3.52 6.19 2.47
N ALA A 43 -4.34 5.52 1.67
CA ALA A 43 -5.17 4.40 2.11
C ALA A 43 -5.10 3.25 1.11
N VAL A 44 -5.34 2.04 1.62
CA VAL A 44 -5.48 0.82 0.82
C VAL A 44 -6.86 0.23 1.07
N ILE A 45 -7.54 -0.16 -0.01
CA ILE A 45 -8.81 -0.88 0.02
C ILE A 45 -8.67 -2.18 -0.74
N ALA A 46 -9.25 -3.26 -0.22
CA ALA A 46 -9.12 -4.60 -0.79
C ALA A 46 -10.48 -5.29 -0.87
N ALA A 47 -10.79 -5.94 -1.99
CA ALA A 47 -11.93 -6.83 -2.13
C ALA A 47 -11.72 -7.82 -3.28
N ASN A 48 -12.16 -9.07 -3.10
CA ASN A 48 -12.11 -10.13 -4.10
C ASN A 48 -10.71 -10.35 -4.72
N GLY A 49 -9.64 -10.22 -3.91
CA GLY A 49 -8.26 -10.36 -4.37
C GLY A 49 -7.69 -9.17 -5.13
N LEU A 50 -8.47 -8.12 -5.37
CA LEU A 50 -8.00 -6.82 -5.86
C LEU A 50 -7.62 -5.93 -4.68
N GLN A 51 -6.50 -5.21 -4.80
CA GLN A 51 -6.13 -4.14 -3.89
C GLN A 51 -5.97 -2.84 -4.69
N LEU A 52 -6.46 -1.74 -4.12
CA LEU A 52 -6.28 -0.40 -4.64
C LEU A 52 -5.69 0.45 -3.52
N ALA A 53 -4.55 1.04 -3.77
CA ALA A 53 -4.02 2.11 -2.94
C ALA A 53 -4.32 3.46 -3.59
N HIS A 54 -4.61 4.47 -2.77
CA HIS A 54 -4.73 5.84 -3.25
C HIS A 54 -4.14 6.82 -2.22
N ALA A 55 -3.67 7.96 -2.69
CA ALA A 55 -3.26 9.08 -1.87
C ALA A 55 -3.74 10.39 -2.52
N PRO A 56 -4.24 11.36 -1.75
CA PRO A 56 -4.61 12.65 -2.29
C PRO A 56 -3.38 13.49 -2.60
N THR A 57 -3.55 14.41 -3.54
CA THR A 57 -2.45 15.24 -4.03
C THR A 57 -2.15 16.43 -3.12
N VAL A 58 -3.06 16.67 -2.18
CA VAL A 58 -2.99 17.66 -1.13
C VAL A 58 -3.58 17.03 0.13
N TRP A 59 -3.00 17.36 1.28
CA TRP A 59 -3.49 16.93 2.58
C TRP A 59 -3.37 18.09 3.59
N PRO A 60 -4.38 18.32 4.46
CA PRO A 60 -5.68 17.64 4.52
C PRO A 60 -6.51 17.80 3.25
N LEU A 61 -7.57 17.00 3.09
CA LEU A 61 -8.46 17.11 1.93
C LEU A 61 -9.16 18.49 1.97
N PRO A 62 -9.06 19.30 0.90
CA PRO A 62 -9.69 20.61 0.89
C PRO A 62 -11.20 20.49 0.68
N VAL A 63 -11.97 21.32 1.38
CA VAL A 63 -13.41 21.48 1.17
C VAL A 63 -13.64 22.59 0.16
N GLY A 64 -14.51 22.35 -0.82
CA GLY A 64 -14.90 23.36 -1.81
C GLY A 64 -13.87 23.65 -2.90
N GLU A 65 -12.72 22.96 -2.89
CA GLU A 65 -11.65 23.15 -3.87
C GLU A 65 -11.33 21.85 -4.64
N PRO A 66 -10.93 21.94 -5.92
CA PRO A 66 -10.49 20.77 -6.67
C PRO A 66 -9.20 20.18 -6.13
N PHE A 67 -9.13 18.85 -6.07
CA PHE A 67 -7.91 18.09 -5.80
C PHE A 67 -7.83 16.84 -6.69
N GLY A 68 -6.72 16.12 -6.61
CA GLY A 68 -6.55 14.84 -7.29
C GLY A 68 -6.23 13.69 -6.35
N LEU A 69 -6.23 12.48 -6.91
CA LEU A 69 -5.75 11.25 -6.29
C LEU A 69 -4.69 10.61 -7.17
N ASP A 70 -3.55 10.24 -6.58
CA ASP A 70 -2.63 9.26 -7.12
C ASP A 70 -3.08 7.86 -6.70
N ILE A 71 -3.20 6.95 -7.66
CA ILE A 71 -3.83 5.63 -7.46
C ILE A 71 -2.92 4.53 -7.99
N GLU A 72 -2.82 3.44 -7.25
CA GLU A 72 -2.10 2.22 -7.64
C GLU A 72 -3.03 1.00 -7.49
N LEU A 73 -3.18 0.24 -8.57
CA LEU A 73 -3.86 -1.06 -8.56
C LEU A 73 -2.83 -2.15 -8.35
N CYS A 74 -3.06 -3.00 -7.36
CA CYS A 74 -2.18 -4.09 -7.00
C CYS A 74 -2.95 -5.42 -7.12
N GLY A 75 -2.44 -6.33 -7.93
CA GLY A 75 -3.08 -7.63 -8.18
C GLY A 75 -3.18 -7.96 -9.67
N THR A 76 -4.12 -8.82 -10.03
CA THR A 76 -4.39 -9.21 -11.43
C THR A 76 -4.73 -8.01 -12.29
N ALA A 77 -4.44 -8.10 -13.59
CA ALA A 77 -4.69 -7.04 -14.56
C ALA A 77 -6.16 -6.59 -14.56
N ALA A 78 -6.44 -5.54 -13.80
CA ALA A 78 -7.71 -4.82 -13.76
C ALA A 78 -7.44 -3.39 -14.23
N ALA A 79 -8.34 -2.83 -15.02
CA ALA A 79 -8.32 -1.41 -15.36
C ALA A 79 -9.13 -0.64 -14.31
N LEU A 80 -8.65 0.54 -13.93
CA LEU A 80 -9.49 1.53 -13.27
C LEU A 80 -10.29 2.24 -14.36
N LEU A 81 -11.62 2.11 -14.29
CA LEU A 81 -12.53 2.62 -15.30
C LEU A 81 -13.06 4.00 -14.93
N GLN A 82 -13.31 4.23 -13.64
CA GLN A 82 -13.95 5.44 -13.15
C GLN A 82 -13.61 5.72 -11.69
N VAL A 83 -13.55 7.01 -11.34
CA VAL A 83 -13.51 7.50 -9.97
C VAL A 83 -14.68 8.46 -9.79
N GLU A 84 -15.44 8.26 -8.73
CA GLU A 84 -16.56 9.13 -8.31
C GLU A 84 -16.41 9.50 -6.83
N ALA A 85 -17.21 10.47 -6.39
CA ALA A 85 -17.44 10.72 -4.98
C ALA A 85 -18.92 11.03 -4.71
N ASP A 86 -19.41 10.65 -3.54
CA ASP A 86 -20.74 11.01 -3.07
C ASP A 86 -20.79 11.29 -1.57
N MET A 87 -21.76 12.11 -1.17
CA MET A 87 -22.03 12.45 0.23
C MET A 87 -23.40 11.88 0.62
N PRO A 88 -23.47 10.70 1.26
CA PRO A 88 -24.74 10.04 1.55
C PRO A 88 -25.73 10.91 2.34
N ALA A 89 -25.22 11.70 3.30
CA ALA A 89 -26.03 12.60 4.12
C ALA A 89 -26.77 13.67 3.29
N HIS A 90 -26.21 14.06 2.14
CA HIS A 90 -26.78 15.05 1.25
C HIS A 90 -27.25 14.48 -0.09
N ARG A 91 -27.25 13.15 -0.25
CA ARG A 91 -27.82 12.41 -1.39
C ARG A 91 -27.42 12.95 -2.77
N HIS A 92 -26.18 13.43 -2.90
CA HIS A 92 -25.63 13.88 -4.18
C HIS A 92 -24.20 13.38 -4.35
N GLY A 93 -23.81 13.24 -5.62
CA GLY A 93 -22.45 12.96 -6.04
C GLY A 93 -21.76 14.20 -6.60
N LEU A 94 -20.66 14.00 -7.31
CA LEU A 94 -20.03 15.06 -8.10
C LEU A 94 -20.96 15.50 -9.24
N ASN A 95 -21.01 16.81 -9.50
CA ASN A 95 -21.82 17.38 -10.60
C ASN A 95 -21.16 17.23 -11.99
N TYR A 96 -20.01 16.57 -12.05
CA TYR A 96 -19.22 16.39 -13.26
C TYR A 96 -18.37 15.11 -13.13
N ARG A 97 -17.76 14.70 -14.24
CA ARG A 97 -16.89 13.52 -14.29
C ARG A 97 -15.46 13.88 -13.90
N VAL A 98 -14.85 13.07 -13.04
CA VAL A 98 -13.43 13.15 -12.68
C VAL A 98 -12.59 12.83 -13.92
N GLN A 99 -11.50 13.58 -14.10
CA GLN A 99 -10.57 13.33 -15.20
C GLN A 99 -9.61 12.21 -14.79
N LEU A 100 -9.77 11.04 -15.40
CA LEU A 100 -8.94 9.86 -15.11
C LEU A 100 -7.95 9.61 -16.24
N ARG A 101 -6.66 9.48 -15.89
CA ARG A 101 -5.61 9.04 -16.83
C ARG A 101 -4.72 7.98 -16.21
N GLN A 102 -4.27 7.04 -17.03
CA GLN A 102 -3.24 6.08 -16.65
C GLN A 102 -1.86 6.73 -16.83
N THR A 103 -1.03 6.73 -15.78
CA THR A 103 0.31 7.34 -15.78
C THR A 103 1.41 6.30 -15.96
N ALA A 104 1.15 5.05 -15.59
CA ALA A 104 1.97 3.87 -15.87
C ALA A 104 1.11 2.60 -15.77
N PRO A 105 1.60 1.39 -16.12
CA PRO A 105 0.87 0.15 -15.86
C PRO A 105 0.40 0.05 -14.40
N GLY A 106 -0.91 -0.10 -14.18
CA GLY A 106 -1.54 -0.15 -12.85
C GLY A 106 -1.54 1.18 -12.07
N ARG A 107 -1.00 2.28 -12.61
CA ARG A 107 -0.94 3.59 -11.94
C ARG A 107 -1.80 4.62 -12.65
N TYR A 108 -2.56 5.37 -11.87
CA TYR A 108 -3.52 6.33 -12.38
C TYR A 108 -3.46 7.64 -11.63
N ARG A 109 -3.91 8.70 -12.30
CA ARG A 109 -4.15 10.00 -11.73
C ARG A 109 -5.58 10.42 -12.03
N ALA A 110 -6.34 10.65 -10.97
CA ALA A 110 -7.71 11.13 -11.02
C ALA A 110 -7.71 12.59 -10.56
N ASP A 111 -8.04 13.54 -11.45
CA ASP A 111 -8.02 14.97 -11.14
C ASP A 111 -9.42 15.59 -11.15
N GLY A 112 -9.56 16.62 -10.33
CA GLY A 112 -10.76 17.44 -10.27
C GLY A 112 -11.80 16.93 -9.29
N LEU A 113 -11.50 16.03 -8.35
CA LEU A 113 -12.45 15.76 -7.27
C LEU A 113 -12.69 17.05 -6.47
N LEU A 114 -13.92 17.31 -6.05
CA LEU A 114 -14.27 18.47 -5.23
C LEU A 114 -15.34 18.04 -4.22
N LEU A 115 -15.00 18.07 -2.93
CA LEU A 115 -15.92 17.74 -1.85
C LEU A 115 -16.56 19.04 -1.37
N HIS A 116 -17.82 19.27 -1.74
CA HIS A 116 -18.48 20.57 -1.59
C HIS A 116 -18.71 21.03 -0.15
N MET A 117 -18.77 20.09 0.81
CA MET A 117 -19.15 20.35 2.20
C MET A 117 -18.30 19.50 3.15
N PRO A 118 -18.03 19.96 4.38
CA PRO A 118 -17.46 19.11 5.41
C PRO A 118 -18.40 17.93 5.75
N GLY A 119 -17.82 16.86 6.29
CA GLY A 119 -18.50 15.66 6.74
C GLY A 119 -18.04 14.41 6.02
N ARG A 120 -18.86 13.36 6.11
CA ARG A 120 -18.52 12.05 5.56
C ARG A 120 -18.82 11.96 4.07
N TRP A 121 -17.77 11.75 3.29
CA TRP A 121 -17.82 11.44 1.88
C TRP A 121 -17.44 9.99 1.61
N ARG A 122 -17.81 9.49 0.44
CA ARG A 122 -17.36 8.21 -0.10
C ARG A 122 -16.67 8.47 -1.42
N LEU A 123 -15.46 7.94 -1.56
CA LEU A 123 -14.76 7.80 -2.82
C LEU A 123 -15.14 6.43 -3.40
N LEU A 124 -15.53 6.38 -4.67
CA LEU A 124 -15.96 5.16 -5.35
C LEU A 124 -15.04 4.90 -6.54
N PHE A 125 -14.56 3.67 -6.65
CA PHE A 125 -13.63 3.25 -7.68
C PHE A 125 -14.21 2.06 -8.43
N ASP A 126 -14.43 2.21 -9.74
CA ASP A 126 -14.91 1.12 -10.59
C ASP A 126 -13.73 0.45 -11.29
N LEU A 127 -13.56 -0.84 -11.04
CA LEU A 127 -12.41 -1.65 -11.45
C LEU A 127 -12.84 -2.84 -12.30
N GLY A 128 -11.96 -3.30 -13.19
CA GLY A 128 -12.13 -4.55 -13.93
C GLY A 128 -12.56 -4.33 -15.39
N PRO A 129 -13.10 -5.37 -16.05
CA PRO A 129 -13.58 -5.24 -17.43
C PRO A 129 -14.83 -4.34 -17.48
N ALA A 130 -14.98 -3.56 -18.56
CA ALA A 130 -16.10 -2.63 -18.71
C ALA A 130 -17.49 -3.31 -18.68
N GLN A 131 -17.56 -4.60 -19.00
CA GLN A 131 -18.81 -5.37 -19.01
C GLN A 131 -19.27 -5.79 -17.61
N SER A 132 -18.35 -5.89 -16.64
CA SER A 132 -18.67 -6.31 -15.28
C SER A 132 -17.75 -5.61 -14.27
N PRO A 133 -17.90 -4.28 -14.09
CA PRO A 133 -17.09 -3.52 -13.16
C PRO A 133 -17.39 -3.93 -11.71
N GLN A 134 -16.33 -4.07 -10.92
CA GLN A 134 -16.40 -4.16 -9.47
C GLN A 134 -16.19 -2.77 -8.86
N ARG A 135 -17.11 -2.36 -8.00
CA ARG A 135 -17.00 -1.10 -7.27
C ARG A 135 -16.34 -1.30 -5.90
N LEU A 136 -15.27 -0.56 -5.63
CA LEU A 136 -14.70 -0.39 -4.30
C LEU A 136 -15.12 0.96 -3.72
N VAL A 137 -15.35 1.02 -2.42
CA VAL A 137 -15.81 2.22 -1.73
C VAL A 137 -14.90 2.53 -0.55
N ARG A 138 -14.45 3.79 -0.45
CA ARG A 138 -13.68 4.31 0.68
C ARG A 138 -14.40 5.49 1.31
N SER A 139 -14.74 5.39 2.59
CA SER A 139 -15.21 6.55 3.36
C SER A 139 -14.04 7.43 3.80
N VAL A 140 -14.23 8.74 3.71
CA VAL A 140 -13.34 9.77 4.23
C VAL A 140 -14.18 10.78 5.02
N ASP A 141 -13.66 11.23 6.14
CA ASP A 141 -14.23 12.35 6.90
C ASP A 141 -13.38 13.58 6.57
N VAL A 142 -14.05 14.71 6.31
CA VAL A 142 -13.44 15.98 5.89
C VAL A 142 -13.97 17.08 6.79
N ASP A 143 -13.08 17.93 7.31
CA ASP A 143 -13.40 18.97 8.28
C ASP A 143 -13.22 20.38 7.69
#